data_AF-A0AAQ3P6J1-F1
#
_entry.id   AF-A0AAQ3P6J1-F1
#
_cell.length_a   1.000
_cell.length_b   1.000
_cell.length_c   1.000
_cell.angle_alpha   90.00
_cell.angle_beta   90.00
_cell.angle_gamma   90.00
#
_symmetry.space_group_name_H-M   'P 1'
#
loop_
_entity.id
_entity.type
_entity.pdbx_description
1 polymer ?
#
loop_
_entity_poly.entity_id
_entity_poly.type
_entity_poly.pdbx_seq_one_letter_code
_entity_poly.pdbx_strand_id
1 'polypeptide(L)'
;MRVWERAAGAIKDKNSIWVAKFARKSEFHNPNLEAVVIKATSHDDQRIDSKNVQKVFHWLRTSPSYLKPIVWSLSMRMQKTRSWVVAMKGLMLIHGIFCCDIPIVQRMGRLPFDLSNFSDAHLSTEKAWDFNDFIRAYFAYLDQRSAFVSSEVRKLKKNNKEMQVEETLMEELEGLQKLQGLVDMLLQIRPRNENMNVGLVLEAMDCVIVEVFGVYSKFCNKIAKVLLRIYEMGGRMEASIGLKVLQKASIQREELSSFLEFCKDIGVLNASQCPQIERISQEDIQDLVKIINGASSNKKDGVAANDEDKAIVVRDCSTIVPVSHQMESEKGLMTIITHQWEVFDNDDDVMFGGKGMHTVSGEKDIRNTTNPFEESYHIVPYVSGHNQPLPDLISF
;
A
#
# COMPACT_ATOMS: atom_id res chain seq x y z
N MET A 1 -0.09 -5.83 37.89
CA MET A 1 1.16 -5.99 37.12
C MET A 1 1.16 -5.18 35.82
N ARG A 2 0.11 -5.21 34.97
CA ARG A 2 0.03 -4.42 33.72
C ARG A 2 0.35 -2.92 33.82
N VAL A 3 -0.06 -2.22 34.88
CA VAL A 3 0.20 -0.78 35.04
C VAL A 3 1.70 -0.48 35.21
N TRP A 4 2.43 -1.35 35.90
CA TRP A 4 3.88 -1.22 36.08
C TRP A 4 4.65 -1.48 34.78
N GLU A 5 4.24 -2.47 34.01
CA GLU A 5 4.79 -2.75 32.67
C GLU A 5 4.58 -1.58 31.72
N ARG A 6 3.37 -1.00 31.71
CA ARG A 6 3.07 0.20 30.93
C ARG A 6 3.89 1.41 31.37
N ALA A 7 4.02 1.63 32.68
CA ALA A 7 4.83 2.73 33.21
C ALA A 7 6.31 2.57 32.84
N ALA A 8 6.86 1.35 32.97
CA ALA A 8 8.23 1.03 32.57
C ALA A 8 8.43 1.22 31.05
N GLY A 9 7.48 0.78 30.23
CA GLY A 9 7.47 1.01 28.79
C GLY A 9 7.46 2.50 28.43
N ALA A 10 6.62 3.30 29.09
CA ALA A 10 6.56 4.75 28.89
C ALA A 10 7.87 5.46 29.30
N ILE A 11 8.51 5.03 30.39
CA ILE A 11 9.83 5.53 30.80
C ILE A 11 10.87 5.18 29.75
N LYS A 12 10.86 3.94 29.23
CA LYS A 12 11.77 3.50 28.17
C LYS A 12 11.58 4.31 26.89
N ASP A 13 10.35 4.60 26.50
CA ASP A 13 10.07 5.44 25.33
C ASP A 13 10.54 6.90 25.54
N LYS A 14 10.32 7.48 26.73
CA LYS A 14 10.84 8.81 27.08
C LYS A 14 12.37 8.86 27.05
N ASN A 15 13.03 7.85 27.62
CA ASN A 15 14.49 7.74 27.58
C ASN A 15 15.00 7.60 26.15
N SER A 16 14.35 6.79 25.31
CA SER A 16 14.70 6.64 23.89
C SER A 16 14.59 7.98 23.15
N ILE A 17 13.54 8.75 23.40
CA ILE A 17 13.36 10.10 22.81
C ILE A 17 14.44 11.06 23.29
N TRP A 18 14.80 10.99 24.57
CA TRP A 18 15.87 11.81 25.13
C TRP A 18 17.20 11.47 24.45
N VAL A 19 17.56 10.18 24.35
CA VAL A 19 18.75 9.73 23.63
C VAL A 19 18.76 10.20 22.16
N ALA A 20 17.64 10.09 21.44
CA ALA A 20 17.54 10.57 20.06
C ALA A 20 17.83 12.08 19.92
N LYS A 21 17.44 12.89 20.90
CA LYS A 21 17.72 14.35 20.89
C LYS A 21 19.21 14.67 21.07
N PHE A 22 19.95 13.84 21.80
CA PHE A 22 21.35 14.09 22.14
C PHE A 22 22.34 13.22 21.36
N ALA A 23 21.87 12.29 20.53
CA ALA A 23 22.72 11.47 19.67
C ALA A 23 23.47 12.32 18.63
N ARG A 24 24.69 11.88 18.28
CA ARG A 24 25.54 12.56 17.29
C ARG A 24 24.81 12.66 15.96
N LYS A 25 24.86 13.84 15.32
CA LYS A 25 24.31 14.05 13.99
C LYS A 25 24.98 13.10 13.00
N SER A 26 24.17 12.30 12.32
CA SER A 26 24.53 11.43 11.19
C SER A 26 23.69 11.84 9.97
N GLU A 27 24.12 11.47 8.77
CA GLU A 27 23.47 11.82 7.50
C GLU A 27 21.97 11.47 7.47
N PHE A 28 21.58 10.38 8.13
CA PHE A 28 20.19 9.91 8.19
C PHE A 28 19.51 10.19 9.54
N HIS A 29 20.21 10.77 10.51
CA HIS A 29 19.68 10.99 11.85
C HIS A 29 18.90 12.30 11.92
N ASN A 30 17.58 12.19 12.09
CA ASN A 30 16.69 13.31 12.34
C ASN A 30 15.92 13.07 13.66
N PRO A 31 16.27 13.79 14.74
CA PRO A 31 15.67 13.58 16.06
C PRO A 31 14.14 13.74 16.09
N ASN A 32 13.59 14.61 15.25
CA ASN A 32 12.14 14.85 15.20
C ASN A 32 11.42 13.67 14.54
N LEU A 33 11.98 13.12 13.45
CA LEU A 33 11.46 11.93 12.80
C LEU A 33 11.59 10.71 13.73
N GLU A 34 12.74 10.53 14.37
CA GLU A 34 12.99 9.42 15.29
C GLU A 34 12.03 9.46 16.48
N ALA A 35 11.79 10.64 17.06
CA ALA A 35 10.82 10.78 18.14
C ALA A 35 9.38 10.42 17.72
N VAL A 36 8.98 10.74 16.48
CA VAL A 36 7.67 10.36 15.95
C VAL A 36 7.59 8.86 15.69
N VAL A 37 8.65 8.24 15.14
CA VAL A 37 8.72 6.78 14.98
C VAL A 37 8.64 6.07 16.33
N ILE A 38 9.38 6.54 17.35
CA ILE A 38 9.32 6.00 18.72
C ILE A 38 7.90 6.07 19.29
N LYS A 39 7.19 7.20 19.10
CA LYS A 39 5.80 7.36 19.57
C LYS A 39 4.83 6.46 18.82
N ALA A 40 4.95 6.38 17.49
CA ALA A 40 4.13 5.51 16.64
C ALA A 40 4.26 4.03 17.05
N THR A 41 5.44 3.65 17.56
CA THR A 41 5.77 2.26 17.93
C THR A 41 6.01 2.11 19.43
N SER A 42 5.32 2.91 20.26
CA SER A 42 5.43 2.90 21.73
C SER A 42 5.07 1.55 22.36
N HIS A 43 5.42 1.35 23.63
CA HIS A 43 5.10 0.13 24.39
C HIS A 43 3.62 0.04 24.83
N ASP A 44 2.75 0.95 24.36
CA ASP A 44 1.31 0.89 24.65
C ASP A 44 0.65 -0.29 23.93
N ASP A 45 0.03 -1.20 24.66
CA ASP A 45 -0.55 -2.44 24.13
C ASP A 45 -1.99 -2.28 23.63
N GLN A 46 -2.61 -1.10 23.79
CA GLN A 46 -4.00 -0.89 23.45
C GLN A 46 -4.24 -0.74 21.95
N ARG A 47 -3.55 0.22 21.31
CA ARG A 47 -3.74 0.62 19.91
C ARG A 47 -2.46 1.21 19.32
N ILE A 48 -2.39 1.28 18.00
CA ILE A 48 -1.37 2.07 17.31
C ILE A 48 -1.65 3.57 17.46
N ASP A 49 -0.59 4.37 17.62
CA ASP A 49 -0.72 5.83 17.73
C ASP A 49 -0.98 6.44 16.34
N SER A 50 -2.26 6.49 15.96
CA SER A 50 -2.70 6.96 14.65
C SER A 50 -2.18 8.37 14.33
N LYS A 51 -2.11 9.26 15.32
CA LYS A 51 -1.61 10.63 15.12
C LYS A 51 -0.15 10.66 14.66
N ASN A 52 0.71 9.87 15.29
CA ASN A 52 2.13 9.83 14.92
C ASN A 52 2.36 9.00 13.64
N VAL A 53 1.58 7.93 13.44
CA VAL A 53 1.58 7.18 12.18
C VAL A 53 1.20 8.08 10.98
N GLN A 54 0.14 8.89 11.10
CA GLN A 54 -0.27 9.83 10.05
C GLN A 54 0.81 10.87 9.75
N LYS A 55 1.57 11.32 10.75
CA LYS A 55 2.72 12.21 10.52
C LYS A 55 3.83 11.55 9.71
N VAL A 56 4.16 10.28 10.00
CA VAL A 56 5.14 9.51 9.22
C VAL A 56 4.72 9.46 7.76
N PHE A 57 3.46 9.10 7.49
CA PHE A 57 2.95 9.01 6.12
C PHE A 57 2.82 10.36 5.43
N HIS A 58 2.45 11.41 6.16
CA HIS A 58 2.44 12.76 5.63
C HIS A 58 3.83 13.14 5.11
N TRP A 59 4.89 12.96 5.92
CA TRP A 59 6.25 13.26 5.48
C TRP A 59 6.71 12.43 4.28
N LEU A 60 6.40 11.13 4.26
CA LEU A 60 6.72 10.27 3.10
C LEU A 60 6.06 10.77 1.81
N ARG A 61 4.83 11.27 1.89
CA ARG A 61 4.12 11.86 0.74
C ARG A 61 4.64 13.25 0.37
N THR A 62 5.11 14.04 1.34
CA THR A 62 5.69 15.37 1.10
C THR A 62 6.99 15.28 0.31
N SER A 63 7.90 14.37 0.66
CA SER A 63 9.16 14.20 -0.07
C SER A 63 9.76 12.80 0.11
N PRO A 64 10.26 12.17 -0.98
CA PRO A 64 11.01 10.92 -0.92
C PRO A 64 12.26 10.96 -0.03
N SER A 65 12.81 12.15 0.24
CA SER A 65 14.00 12.32 1.09
C SER A 65 13.78 11.87 2.54
N TYR A 66 12.53 11.88 3.02
CA TYR A 66 12.18 11.43 4.37
C TYR A 66 12.22 9.91 4.53
N LEU A 67 12.22 9.15 3.44
CA LEU A 67 12.18 7.69 3.50
C LEU A 67 13.40 7.10 4.22
N LYS A 68 14.62 7.51 3.86
CA LYS A 68 15.84 6.95 4.45
C LYS A 68 15.91 7.19 5.96
N PRO A 69 15.72 8.42 6.48
CA PRO A 69 15.67 8.65 7.92
C PRO A 69 14.57 7.86 8.65
N ILE A 70 13.35 7.81 8.11
CA ILE A 70 12.23 7.08 8.73
C ILE A 70 12.54 5.59 8.83
N VAL A 71 13.00 5.00 7.73
CA VAL A 71 13.38 3.59 7.66
C VAL A 71 14.53 3.30 8.62
N TRP A 72 15.56 4.15 8.62
CA TRP A 72 16.69 4.01 9.53
C TRP A 72 16.28 4.04 11.01
N SER A 73 15.45 5.02 11.40
CA SER A 73 14.93 5.12 12.78
C SER A 73 14.10 3.89 13.15
N LEU A 74 13.27 3.40 12.23
CA LEU A 74 12.48 2.20 12.46
C LEU A 74 13.37 0.95 12.62
N SER A 75 14.35 0.76 11.74
CA SER A 75 15.33 -0.33 11.82
C SER A 75 16.09 -0.34 13.14
N MET A 76 16.61 0.82 13.57
CA MET A 76 17.34 0.93 14.84
C MET A 76 16.45 0.56 16.03
N ARG A 77 15.16 0.88 15.98
CA ARG A 77 14.20 0.51 17.01
C ARG A 77 13.90 -1.00 17.00
N MET A 78 13.70 -1.59 15.82
CA MET A 78 13.43 -3.03 15.68
C MET A 78 14.62 -3.90 16.10
N GLN A 79 15.85 -3.48 15.78
CA GLN A 79 17.06 -4.23 16.21
C GLN A 79 17.23 -4.31 17.73
N LYS A 80 16.70 -3.35 18.48
CA LYS A 80 16.83 -3.27 19.94
C LYS A 80 15.61 -3.78 20.68
N THR A 81 14.50 -4.06 19.99
CA THR A 81 13.26 -4.42 20.67
C THR A 81 13.26 -5.88 21.12
N ARG A 82 12.76 -6.10 22.33
CA ARG A 82 12.38 -7.41 22.87
C ARG A 82 10.94 -7.38 23.40
N SER A 83 10.14 -6.46 22.87
CA SER A 83 8.74 -6.26 23.20
C SER A 83 7.88 -6.53 21.96
N TRP A 84 6.93 -7.45 22.10
CA TRP A 84 6.01 -7.87 21.05
C TRP A 84 5.16 -6.69 20.56
N VAL A 85 4.75 -5.80 21.49
CA VAL A 85 4.00 -4.57 21.19
C VAL A 85 4.77 -3.68 20.21
N VAL A 86 6.04 -3.40 20.55
CA VAL A 86 6.89 -2.53 19.73
C VAL A 86 7.21 -3.18 18.40
N ALA A 87 7.52 -4.49 18.40
CA ALA A 87 7.82 -5.25 17.19
C ALA A 87 6.62 -5.25 16.24
N MET A 88 5.43 -5.55 16.74
CA MET A 88 4.21 -5.60 15.93
C MET A 88 3.81 -4.22 15.40
N LYS A 89 3.88 -3.15 16.22
CA LYS A 89 3.68 -1.78 15.72
C LYS A 89 4.71 -1.38 14.66
N GLY A 90 5.95 -1.84 14.80
CA GLY A 90 6.99 -1.63 13.80
C GLY A 90 6.70 -2.35 12.47
N LEU A 91 6.20 -3.59 12.54
CA LEU A 91 5.73 -4.35 11.37
C LEU A 91 4.52 -3.68 10.70
N MET A 92 3.52 -3.24 11.46
CA MET A 92 2.38 -2.48 10.93
C MET A 92 2.82 -1.17 10.25
N LEU A 93 3.78 -0.46 10.85
CA LEU A 93 4.30 0.79 10.28
C LEU A 93 5.03 0.54 8.97
N ILE A 94 5.96 -0.43 8.91
CA ILE A 94 6.67 -0.74 7.65
C ILE A 94 5.74 -1.35 6.59
N HIS A 95 4.72 -2.12 7.01
CA HIS A 95 3.68 -2.62 6.11
C HIS A 95 2.98 -1.45 5.41
N GLY A 96 2.47 -0.48 6.16
CA GLY A 96 1.84 0.70 5.56
C GLY A 96 2.81 1.51 4.70
N ILE A 97 4.11 1.56 5.03
CA ILE A 97 5.14 2.19 4.17
C ILE A 97 5.22 1.45 2.83
N PHE A 98 5.32 0.12 2.83
CA PHE A 98 5.34 -0.70 1.61
C PHE A 98 4.05 -0.69 0.80
N CYS A 99 2.93 -0.27 1.40
CA CYS A 99 1.65 -0.07 0.71
C CYS A 99 1.47 1.37 0.21
N CYS A 100 2.39 2.30 0.53
CA CYS A 100 2.39 3.60 -0.11
C CYS A 100 2.79 3.45 -1.59
N ASP A 101 2.04 4.08 -2.49
CA ASP A 101 2.33 4.12 -3.92
C ASP A 101 3.49 5.09 -4.23
N ILE A 102 4.66 4.78 -3.68
CA ILE A 102 5.87 5.57 -3.81
C ILE A 102 6.94 4.69 -4.48
N PRO A 103 7.37 4.99 -5.72
CA PRO A 103 8.27 4.12 -6.49
C PRO A 103 9.64 3.86 -5.85
N ILE A 104 10.11 4.72 -4.93
CA ILE A 104 11.37 4.47 -4.20
C ILE A 104 11.21 3.40 -3.10
N VAL A 105 10.02 3.29 -2.50
CA VAL A 105 9.73 2.29 -1.46
C VAL A 105 9.70 0.89 -2.07
N GLN A 106 9.02 0.74 -3.20
CA GLN A 106 8.93 -0.54 -3.93
C GLN A 106 10.31 -1.07 -4.38
N ARG A 107 11.34 -0.21 -4.42
CA ARG A 107 12.71 -0.58 -4.78
C ARG A 107 13.59 -1.00 -3.61
N MET A 108 13.13 -0.84 -2.37
CA MET A 108 13.95 -1.14 -1.18
C MET A 108 14.39 -2.60 -1.10
N GLY A 109 13.63 -3.53 -1.67
CA GLY A 109 13.90 -4.96 -1.53
C GLY A 109 13.41 -5.46 -0.19
N ARG A 110 14.21 -6.29 0.47
CA ARG A 110 13.90 -6.92 1.76
C ARG A 110 13.77 -5.91 2.91
N LEU A 111 13.23 -6.37 4.04
CA LEU A 111 13.09 -5.52 5.21
C LEU A 111 14.47 -5.06 5.73
N PRO A 112 14.57 -3.82 6.25
CA PRO A 112 15.83 -3.23 6.68
C PRO A 112 16.21 -3.62 8.13
N PHE A 113 15.58 -4.67 8.66
CA PHE A 113 15.80 -5.27 9.98
C PHE A 113 15.34 -6.73 9.94
N ASP A 114 15.77 -7.54 10.91
CA ASP A 114 15.45 -8.96 10.99
C ASP A 114 14.69 -9.29 12.28
N LEU A 115 13.52 -9.92 12.14
CA LEU A 115 12.71 -10.44 13.25
C LEU A 115 12.44 -11.94 13.12
N SER A 116 13.16 -12.66 12.25
CA SER A 116 13.02 -14.11 12.06
C SER A 116 13.23 -14.91 13.35
N ASN A 117 14.16 -14.45 14.20
CA ASN A 117 14.46 -15.04 15.51
C ASN A 117 13.89 -14.22 16.68
N PHE A 118 12.87 -13.39 16.43
CA PHE A 118 12.29 -12.55 17.48
C PHE A 118 11.81 -13.38 18.67
N SER A 119 12.07 -12.88 19.89
CA SER A 119 11.52 -13.43 21.12
C SER A 119 11.24 -12.29 22.10
N ASP A 120 10.02 -12.24 22.60
CA ASP A 120 9.64 -11.35 23.68
C ASP A 120 10.36 -11.74 24.98
N ALA A 121 10.88 -10.73 25.70
CA ALA A 121 11.62 -10.92 26.95
C ALA A 121 10.81 -10.56 28.21
N HIS A 122 9.56 -10.14 28.04
CA HIS A 122 8.71 -9.61 29.10
C HIS A 122 7.51 -10.51 29.42
N LEU A 123 7.03 -11.28 28.45
CA LEU A 123 5.99 -12.29 28.62
C LEU A 123 6.56 -13.57 29.25
N SER A 124 5.71 -14.32 29.96
CA SER A 124 6.03 -15.69 30.36
C SER A 124 6.21 -16.58 29.12
N THR A 125 7.05 -17.61 29.21
CA THR A 125 7.36 -18.52 28.09
C THR A 125 6.11 -19.04 27.38
N GLU A 126 5.10 -19.45 28.15
CA GLU A 126 3.83 -19.97 27.63
C GLU A 126 3.06 -18.93 26.80
N LYS A 127 3.01 -17.68 27.25
CA LYS A 127 2.31 -16.59 26.53
C LYS A 127 3.15 -16.07 25.37
N ALA A 128 4.46 -16.01 25.55
CA ALA A 128 5.39 -15.46 24.56
C ALA A 128 5.37 -16.28 23.26
N TRP A 129 5.16 -17.59 23.33
CA TRP A 129 5.20 -18.47 22.16
C TRP A 129 4.24 -18.01 21.06
N ASP A 130 2.96 -17.79 21.38
CA ASP A 130 1.97 -17.40 20.37
C ASP A 130 2.24 -16.01 19.78
N PHE A 131 2.65 -15.02 20.59
CA PHE A 131 3.00 -13.67 20.11
C PHE A 131 4.29 -13.68 19.27
N ASN A 132 5.28 -14.47 19.66
CA ASN A 132 6.53 -14.61 18.91
C ASN A 132 6.26 -15.19 17.53
N ASP A 133 5.45 -16.25 17.45
CA ASP A 133 5.12 -16.90 16.19
C ASP A 133 4.29 -15.99 15.28
N PHE A 134 3.35 -15.23 15.83
CA PHE A 134 2.62 -14.21 15.07
C PHE A 134 3.56 -13.15 14.46
N ILE A 135 4.49 -12.62 15.25
CA ILE A 135 5.45 -11.61 14.80
C ILE A 135 6.39 -12.17 13.74
N ARG A 136 6.90 -13.38 13.93
CA ARG A 136 7.79 -14.05 12.96
C ARG A 136 7.07 -14.32 11.64
N ALA A 137 5.81 -14.79 11.68
CA ALA A 137 5.00 -15.00 10.50
C ALA A 137 4.75 -13.69 9.74
N TYR A 138 4.39 -12.63 10.46
CA TYR A 138 4.14 -11.32 9.85
C TYR A 138 5.42 -10.71 9.25
N PHE A 139 6.55 -10.82 9.96
CA PHE A 139 7.85 -10.43 9.43
C PHE A 139 8.22 -11.22 8.15
N ALA A 140 8.12 -12.55 8.19
CA ALA A 140 8.48 -13.41 7.06
C ALA A 140 7.65 -13.06 5.81
N TYR A 141 6.35 -12.83 5.99
CA TYR A 141 5.47 -12.37 4.92
C TYR A 141 5.95 -11.03 4.33
N LEU A 142 6.12 -9.99 5.16
CA LEU A 142 6.52 -8.66 4.67
C LEU A 142 7.88 -8.68 3.97
N ASP A 143 8.81 -9.48 4.47
CA ASP A 143 10.15 -9.61 3.92
C ASP A 143 10.15 -10.29 2.54
N GLN A 144 9.36 -11.35 2.38
CA GLN A 144 9.18 -12.00 1.08
C GLN A 144 8.39 -11.13 0.10
N ARG A 145 7.31 -10.48 0.56
CA ARG A 145 6.49 -9.57 -0.24
C ARG A 145 7.32 -8.42 -0.81
N SER A 146 8.13 -7.77 0.03
CA SER A 146 8.95 -6.64 -0.37
C SER A 146 10.07 -7.03 -1.34
N ALA A 147 10.67 -8.21 -1.16
CA ALA A 147 11.59 -8.80 -2.14
C ALA A 147 10.91 -9.07 -3.50
N PHE A 148 9.72 -9.66 -3.48
CA PHE A 148 8.94 -9.94 -4.68
C PHE A 148 8.61 -8.66 -5.45
N VAL A 149 8.05 -7.65 -4.80
CA VAL A 149 7.72 -6.36 -5.42
C VAL A 149 8.96 -5.68 -6.02
N SER A 150 10.09 -5.67 -5.30
CA SER A 150 11.34 -5.09 -5.81
C SER A 150 11.87 -5.83 -7.04
N SER A 151 11.71 -7.15 -7.09
CA SER A 151 12.10 -7.96 -8.26
C SER A 151 11.27 -7.61 -9.50
N GLU A 152 9.96 -7.43 -9.35
CA GLU A 152 9.05 -7.06 -10.44
C GLU A 152 9.36 -5.65 -10.97
N VAL A 153 9.60 -4.68 -10.08
CA VAL A 153 10.01 -3.32 -10.47
C VAL A 153 11.36 -3.32 -11.20
N ARG A 154 12.29 -4.19 -10.80
CA ARG A 154 13.60 -4.32 -11.46
C ARG A 154 13.46 -4.88 -12.87
N LYS A 155 12.59 -5.89 -13.07
CA LYS A 155 12.28 -6.45 -14.40
C LYS A 155 11.69 -5.38 -15.33
N LEU A 156 10.67 -4.65 -14.87
CA LEU A 156 10.04 -3.56 -15.64
C LEU A 156 11.06 -2.50 -16.10
N LYS A 157 12.00 -2.12 -15.24
CA LYS A 157 13.06 -1.17 -15.61
C LYS A 157 14.06 -1.72 -16.62
N LYS A 158 14.35 -3.03 -16.59
CA LYS A 158 15.23 -3.67 -17.57
C LYS A 158 14.58 -3.63 -18.95
N ASN A 159 13.30 -3.99 -19.03
CA ASN A 159 12.52 -3.99 -20.27
C ASN A 159 12.34 -2.59 -20.89
N ASN A 160 12.40 -1.53 -20.08
CA ASN A 160 12.35 -0.15 -20.59
C ASN A 160 13.71 0.36 -21.10
N LYS A 161 14.83 -0.27 -20.74
CA LYS A 161 16.19 0.16 -21.12
C LYS A 161 16.80 -0.68 -22.23
N GLU A 162 16.48 -1.97 -22.27
CA GLU A 162 16.87 -2.93 -23.29
C GLU A 162 15.58 -3.28 -24.04
N MET A 163 15.58 -3.24 -25.39
CA MET A 163 14.46 -3.60 -26.30
C MET A 163 13.38 -4.45 -25.61
N GLN A 164 12.12 -3.98 -25.53
CA GLN A 164 11.03 -4.58 -24.75
C GLN A 164 11.06 -6.11 -24.77
N VAL A 165 11.71 -6.72 -23.78
CA VAL A 165 11.72 -8.18 -23.62
C VAL A 165 10.43 -8.54 -22.93
N GLU A 166 9.47 -9.05 -23.69
CA GLU A 166 8.20 -9.55 -23.15
C GLU A 166 8.48 -10.64 -22.11
N GLU A 167 7.81 -10.59 -20.95
CA GLU A 167 7.96 -11.63 -19.91
C GLU A 167 7.59 -12.99 -20.51
N THR A 168 8.47 -13.98 -20.35
CA THR A 168 8.21 -15.33 -20.88
C THR A 168 7.08 -15.99 -20.10
N LEU A 169 6.32 -16.87 -20.74
CA LEU A 169 5.22 -17.59 -20.09
C LEU A 169 5.68 -18.36 -18.83
N MET A 170 6.91 -18.89 -18.85
CA MET A 170 7.52 -19.55 -17.69
C MET A 170 7.80 -18.60 -16.52
N GLU A 171 8.28 -17.37 -16.80
CA GLU A 171 8.50 -16.35 -15.77
C GLU A 171 7.17 -15.89 -15.15
N GLU A 172 6.11 -15.78 -15.96
CA GLU A 172 4.78 -15.47 -15.45
C GLU A 172 4.22 -16.56 -14.54
N LEU A 173 4.40 -17.83 -14.92
CA LEU A 173 4.05 -19.00 -14.11
C LEU A 173 4.84 -19.06 -12.80
N GLU A 174 6.13 -18.74 -12.82
CA GLU A 174 6.94 -18.61 -11.59
C GLU A 174 6.40 -17.47 -10.70
N GLY A 175 5.99 -16.35 -11.31
CA GLY A 175 5.33 -15.25 -10.62
C GLY A 175 4.03 -15.67 -9.92
N LEU A 176 3.22 -16.51 -10.56
CA LEU A 176 2.00 -17.08 -9.97
C LEU A 176 2.31 -17.97 -8.77
N GLN A 177 3.32 -18.84 -8.86
CA GLN A 177 3.73 -19.69 -7.74
C GLN A 177 4.23 -18.87 -6.55
N LYS A 178 4.95 -17.76 -6.80
CA LYS A 178 5.36 -16.81 -5.76
C LYS A 178 4.16 -16.14 -5.10
N LEU A 179 3.16 -15.71 -5.89
CA LEU A 179 1.91 -15.17 -5.35
C LEU A 179 1.17 -16.19 -4.48
N GLN A 180 1.10 -17.46 -4.91
CA GLN A 180 0.52 -18.52 -4.07
C GLN A 180 1.29 -18.69 -2.76
N GLY A 181 2.62 -18.65 -2.78
CA GLY A 181 3.42 -18.69 -1.55
C GLY A 181 3.15 -17.50 -0.62
N LEU A 182 2.92 -16.30 -1.18
CA LEU A 182 2.53 -15.12 -0.40
C LEU A 182 1.15 -15.29 0.25
N VAL A 183 0.18 -15.89 -0.45
CA VAL A 183 -1.13 -16.25 0.12
C VAL A 183 -0.94 -17.22 1.28
N ASP A 184 -0.17 -18.30 1.10
CA ASP A 184 0.08 -19.29 2.17
C ASP A 184 0.65 -18.62 3.43
N MET A 185 1.62 -17.71 3.26
CA MET A 185 2.24 -16.99 4.39
C MET A 185 1.26 -16.04 5.09
N LEU A 186 0.38 -15.36 4.36
CA LEU A 186 -0.65 -14.50 4.95
C LEU A 186 -1.60 -15.30 5.85
N LEU A 187 -2.01 -16.48 5.40
CA LEU A 187 -2.89 -17.38 6.16
C LEU A 187 -2.25 -17.88 7.47
N GLN A 188 -0.91 -17.85 7.57
CA GLN A 188 -0.20 -18.17 8.81
C GLN A 188 -0.18 -17.01 9.83
N ILE A 189 -0.48 -15.78 9.42
CA ILE A 189 -0.54 -14.62 10.32
C ILE A 189 -1.90 -14.63 11.01
N ARG A 190 -2.02 -15.41 12.08
CA ARG A 190 -3.23 -15.49 12.90
C ARG A 190 -2.93 -15.70 14.37
N PRO A 191 -3.72 -15.10 15.29
CA PRO A 191 -3.64 -15.46 16.70
C PRO A 191 -4.00 -16.94 16.88
N ARG A 192 -3.20 -17.66 17.68
CA ARG A 192 -3.42 -19.10 17.96
C ARG A 192 -4.21 -19.36 19.24
N ASN A 193 -4.41 -18.32 20.05
CA ASN A 193 -5.03 -18.40 21.36
C ASN A 193 -5.97 -17.21 21.56
N GLU A 194 -7.14 -17.44 22.17
CA GLU A 194 -8.13 -16.39 22.46
C GLU A 194 -7.55 -15.23 23.27
N ASN A 195 -6.55 -15.50 24.13
CA ASN A 195 -5.87 -14.48 24.91
C ASN A 195 -5.09 -13.45 24.07
N MET A 196 -4.88 -13.73 22.79
CA MET A 196 -4.25 -12.80 21.84
C MET A 196 -5.24 -11.84 21.18
N ASN A 197 -6.55 -12.01 21.35
CA ASN A 197 -7.58 -11.17 20.73
C ASN A 197 -7.68 -9.80 21.43
N VAL A 198 -6.55 -9.09 21.52
CA VAL A 198 -6.40 -7.76 22.08
C VAL A 198 -6.42 -6.73 20.95
N GLY A 199 -6.82 -5.49 21.27
CA GLY A 199 -7.05 -4.43 20.27
C GLY A 199 -5.93 -4.26 19.26
N LEU A 200 -4.67 -4.27 19.72
CA LEU A 200 -3.52 -4.11 18.83
C LEU A 200 -3.33 -5.29 17.86
N VAL A 201 -3.64 -6.53 18.27
CA VAL A 201 -3.58 -7.70 17.37
C VAL A 201 -4.71 -7.62 16.35
N LEU A 202 -5.91 -7.20 16.75
CA LEU A 202 -7.02 -6.99 15.82
C LEU A 202 -6.71 -5.91 14.78
N GLU A 203 -6.07 -4.80 15.18
CA GLU A 203 -5.57 -3.78 14.24
C GLU A 203 -4.50 -4.33 13.27
N ALA A 204 -3.63 -5.22 13.74
CA ALA A 204 -2.65 -5.89 12.88
C ALA A 204 -3.33 -6.86 11.89
N MET A 205 -4.31 -7.63 12.36
CA MET A 205 -5.12 -8.53 11.52
C MET A 205 -5.93 -7.77 10.47
N ASP A 206 -6.40 -6.57 10.79
CA ASP A 206 -7.07 -5.70 9.84
C ASP A 206 -6.16 -5.33 8.66
N CYS A 207 -4.89 -5.01 8.94
CA CYS A 207 -3.88 -4.81 7.90
C CYS A 207 -3.62 -6.08 7.07
N VAL A 208 -3.57 -7.24 7.72
CA VAL A 208 -3.36 -8.54 7.05
C VAL A 208 -4.52 -8.86 6.11
N ILE A 209 -5.75 -8.62 6.55
CA ILE A 209 -6.96 -8.87 5.75
C ILE A 209 -6.97 -8.03 4.48
N VAL A 210 -6.69 -6.73 4.57
CA VAL A 210 -6.57 -5.87 3.38
C VAL A 210 -5.54 -6.43 2.39
N GLU A 211 -4.40 -6.88 2.90
CA GLU A 211 -3.32 -7.42 2.07
C GLU A 211 -3.65 -8.79 1.46
N VAL A 212 -4.39 -9.64 2.17
CA VAL A 212 -4.94 -10.89 1.64
C VAL A 212 -5.75 -10.65 0.37
N PHE A 213 -6.64 -9.66 0.36
CA PHE A 213 -7.37 -9.31 -0.87
C PHE A 213 -6.46 -8.75 -1.94
N GLY A 214 -5.51 -7.89 -1.59
CA GLY A 214 -4.57 -7.33 -2.56
C GLY A 214 -3.77 -8.41 -3.29
N VAL A 215 -3.19 -9.36 -2.54
CA VAL A 215 -2.40 -10.45 -3.12
C VAL A 215 -3.28 -11.43 -3.90
N TYR A 216 -4.44 -11.82 -3.36
CA TYR A 216 -5.33 -12.76 -4.03
C TYR A 216 -5.92 -12.18 -5.33
N SER A 217 -6.34 -10.91 -5.33
CA SER A 217 -6.82 -10.22 -6.53
C SER A 217 -5.73 -10.12 -7.59
N LYS A 218 -4.49 -9.83 -7.19
CA LYS A 218 -3.34 -9.84 -8.10
C LYS A 218 -3.08 -11.24 -8.68
N PHE A 219 -3.25 -12.28 -7.88
CA PHE A 219 -3.18 -13.67 -8.34
C PHE A 219 -4.26 -13.97 -9.39
N CYS A 220 -5.55 -13.69 -9.10
CA CYS A 220 -6.68 -13.88 -10.02
C CYS A 220 -6.46 -13.16 -11.36
N ASN A 221 -6.03 -11.90 -11.31
CA ASN A 221 -5.75 -11.12 -12.52
C ASN A 221 -4.56 -11.67 -13.32
N LYS A 222 -3.51 -12.16 -12.65
CA LYS A 222 -2.35 -12.74 -13.35
C LYS A 222 -2.68 -14.11 -13.93
N ILE A 223 -3.44 -14.97 -13.24
CA ILE A 223 -3.78 -16.31 -13.75
C ILE A 223 -4.67 -16.23 -14.98
N ALA A 224 -5.65 -15.32 -15.01
CA ALA A 224 -6.50 -15.11 -16.18
C ALA A 224 -5.67 -14.79 -17.44
N LYS A 225 -4.67 -13.91 -17.31
CA LYS A 225 -3.76 -13.55 -18.42
C LYS A 225 -2.87 -14.71 -18.83
N VAL A 226 -2.30 -15.42 -17.87
CA VAL A 226 -1.42 -16.56 -18.14
C VAL A 226 -2.16 -17.71 -18.82
N LEU A 227 -3.41 -17.98 -18.42
CA LEU A 227 -4.23 -19.01 -19.05
C LEU A 227 -4.47 -18.73 -20.54
N LEU A 228 -4.81 -17.48 -20.89
CA LEU A 228 -4.96 -17.06 -22.29
C LEU A 228 -3.68 -17.34 -23.10
N ARG A 229 -2.52 -16.97 -22.55
CA ARG A 229 -1.22 -17.25 -23.21
C ARG A 229 -0.90 -18.74 -23.29
N ILE A 230 -1.28 -19.55 -22.30
CA ILE A 230 -1.14 -21.01 -22.39
C ILE A 230 -2.00 -21.55 -23.54
N TYR A 231 -3.21 -21.05 -23.72
CA TYR A 231 -4.10 -21.49 -24.79
C TYR A 231 -3.62 -21.08 -26.19
N GLU A 232 -2.99 -19.90 -26.31
CA GLU A 232 -2.49 -19.39 -27.59
C GLU A 232 -1.16 -20.02 -28.01
N MET A 233 -0.21 -20.14 -27.08
CA MET A 233 1.19 -20.47 -27.40
C MET A 233 1.86 -21.45 -26.43
N GLY A 234 1.15 -21.89 -25.38
CA GLY A 234 1.72 -22.76 -24.34
C GLY A 234 1.99 -24.19 -24.83
N GLY A 235 3.03 -24.80 -24.28
CA GLY A 235 3.33 -26.21 -24.46
C GLY A 235 2.75 -27.09 -23.34
N ARG A 236 2.98 -28.40 -23.44
CA ARG A 236 2.59 -29.38 -22.41
C ARG A 236 3.20 -29.05 -21.04
N MET A 237 4.38 -28.44 -21.01
CA MET A 237 5.07 -28.09 -19.77
C MET A 237 4.36 -26.93 -19.05
N GLU A 238 4.09 -25.84 -19.77
CA GLU A 238 3.41 -24.66 -19.26
C GLU A 238 1.99 -25.00 -18.81
N ALA A 239 1.26 -25.80 -19.61
CA ALA A 239 -0.05 -26.30 -19.25
C ALA A 239 -0.02 -27.18 -17.98
N SER A 240 1.00 -28.02 -17.81
CA SER A 240 1.18 -28.83 -16.60
C SER A 240 1.41 -27.98 -15.36
N ILE A 241 2.22 -26.91 -15.47
CA ILE A 241 2.46 -25.99 -14.35
C ILE A 241 1.19 -25.18 -14.06
N GLY A 242 0.52 -24.65 -15.09
CA GLY A 242 -0.75 -23.94 -14.96
C GLY A 242 -1.82 -24.78 -14.26
N LEU A 243 -1.91 -26.08 -14.60
CA LEU A 243 -2.84 -27.00 -13.96
C LEU A 243 -2.55 -27.15 -12.47
N LYS A 244 -1.27 -27.30 -12.09
CA LYS A 244 -0.86 -27.36 -10.67
C LYS A 244 -1.18 -26.07 -9.93
N VAL A 245 -1.01 -24.91 -10.58
CA VAL A 245 -1.37 -23.60 -10.02
C VAL A 245 -2.88 -23.53 -9.75
N LEU A 246 -3.72 -23.92 -10.71
CA LEU A 246 -5.19 -23.94 -10.53
C LEU A 246 -5.65 -24.93 -9.45
N GLN A 247 -5.06 -26.12 -9.39
CA GLN A 247 -5.36 -27.10 -8.34
C GLN A 247 -5.01 -26.56 -6.96
N LYS A 248 -3.82 -25.98 -6.79
CA LYS A 248 -3.43 -25.37 -5.52
C LYS A 248 -4.32 -24.17 -5.16
N ALA A 249 -4.70 -23.35 -6.14
CA ALA A 249 -5.56 -22.21 -5.88
C ALA A 249 -6.98 -22.65 -5.43
N SER A 250 -7.44 -23.84 -5.81
CA SER A 250 -8.70 -24.41 -5.29
C SER A 250 -8.61 -24.70 -3.80
N ILE A 251 -7.48 -25.27 -3.35
CA ILE A 251 -7.21 -25.53 -1.93
C ILE A 251 -7.09 -24.21 -1.16
N GLN A 252 -6.28 -23.27 -1.66
CA GLN A 252 -6.08 -21.98 -1.01
C GLN A 252 -7.38 -21.19 -0.86
N ARG A 253 -8.32 -21.32 -1.79
CA ARG A 253 -9.65 -20.70 -1.66
C ARG A 253 -10.41 -21.22 -0.45
N GLU A 254 -10.39 -22.52 -0.19
CA GLU A 254 -11.10 -23.12 0.96
C GLU A 254 -10.44 -22.70 2.28
N GLU A 255 -9.11 -22.68 2.31
CA GLU A 255 -8.35 -22.19 3.46
C GLU A 255 -8.60 -20.69 3.70
N LEU A 256 -8.65 -19.91 2.63
CA LEU A 256 -8.93 -18.48 2.70
C LEU A 256 -10.36 -18.22 3.21
N SER A 257 -11.35 -18.96 2.73
CA SER A 257 -12.72 -18.88 3.26
C SER A 257 -12.76 -19.15 4.76
N SER A 258 -12.05 -20.20 5.21
CA SER A 258 -11.97 -20.56 6.63
C SER A 258 -11.26 -19.48 7.45
N PHE A 259 -10.22 -18.87 6.88
CA PHE A 259 -9.47 -17.77 7.50
C PHE A 259 -10.31 -16.49 7.63
N LEU A 260 -11.13 -16.17 6.64
CA LEU A 260 -12.04 -15.01 6.70
C LEU A 260 -13.11 -15.19 7.76
N GLU A 261 -13.75 -16.36 7.85
CA GLU A 261 -14.70 -16.65 8.92
C GLU A 261 -14.04 -16.55 10.30
N PHE A 262 -12.85 -17.13 10.47
CA PHE A 262 -12.06 -16.96 11.69
C PHE A 262 -11.79 -15.49 12.03
N CYS A 263 -11.45 -14.66 11.05
CA CYS A 263 -11.22 -13.23 11.27
C CYS A 263 -12.50 -12.49 11.69
N LYS A 264 -13.66 -12.88 11.16
CA LYS A 264 -14.97 -12.36 11.61
C LYS A 264 -15.24 -12.76 13.07
N ASP A 265 -14.98 -14.03 13.43
CA ASP A 265 -15.24 -14.56 14.77
C ASP A 265 -14.43 -13.86 15.86
N ILE A 266 -13.16 -13.52 15.58
CA ILE A 266 -12.32 -12.78 16.54
C ILE A 266 -12.55 -11.26 16.52
N GLY A 267 -13.43 -10.75 15.65
CA GLY A 267 -13.82 -9.34 15.59
C GLY A 267 -12.93 -8.43 14.72
N VAL A 268 -12.30 -8.95 13.66
CA VAL A 268 -11.59 -8.11 12.68
C VAL A 268 -12.60 -7.35 11.81
N LEU A 269 -12.52 -6.02 11.82
CA LEU A 269 -13.54 -5.14 11.23
C LEU A 269 -13.69 -5.34 9.71
N ASN A 270 -12.57 -5.31 8.97
CA ASN A 270 -12.61 -5.40 7.52
C ASN A 270 -12.93 -6.80 6.99
N ALA A 271 -12.91 -7.85 7.83
CA ALA A 271 -13.21 -9.23 7.40
C ALA A 271 -14.66 -9.41 6.90
N SER A 272 -15.58 -8.54 7.34
CA SER A 272 -16.99 -8.55 6.92
C SER A 272 -17.24 -7.84 5.58
N GLN A 273 -16.36 -6.94 5.17
CA GLN A 273 -16.49 -6.11 3.96
C GLN A 273 -15.80 -6.75 2.75
N CYS A 274 -15.33 -7.98 2.93
CA CYS A 274 -14.54 -8.73 1.98
C CYS A 274 -15.40 -9.26 0.83
N PRO A 275 -14.98 -9.09 -0.45
CA PRO A 275 -15.68 -9.68 -1.57
C PRO A 275 -15.67 -11.21 -1.50
N GLN A 276 -16.68 -11.85 -2.10
CA GLN A 276 -16.70 -13.30 -2.22
C GLN A 276 -15.54 -13.79 -3.08
N ILE A 277 -14.88 -14.84 -2.63
CA ILE A 277 -13.76 -15.47 -3.34
C ILE A 277 -14.34 -16.33 -4.46
N GLU A 278 -14.09 -15.93 -5.71
CA GLU A 278 -14.59 -16.61 -6.90
C GLU A 278 -14.06 -18.04 -7.03
N ARG A 279 -14.87 -18.91 -7.65
CA ARG A 279 -14.48 -20.29 -7.89
C ARG A 279 -13.55 -20.37 -9.10
N ILE A 280 -12.59 -21.28 -9.04
CA ILE A 280 -11.78 -21.63 -10.20
C ILE A 280 -12.65 -22.36 -11.21
N SER A 281 -12.57 -21.93 -12.46
CA SER A 281 -13.30 -22.55 -13.56
C SER A 281 -12.87 -24.00 -13.74
N GLN A 282 -13.84 -24.91 -13.67
CA GLN A 282 -13.62 -26.33 -13.97
C GLN A 282 -13.32 -26.54 -15.45
N GLU A 283 -13.77 -25.63 -16.31
CA GLU A 283 -13.51 -25.65 -17.75
C GLU A 283 -12.02 -25.43 -18.00
N ASP A 284 -11.41 -24.43 -17.34
CA ASP A 284 -9.98 -24.14 -17.48
C ASP A 284 -9.11 -25.34 -17.08
N ILE A 285 -9.50 -26.04 -16.01
CA ILE A 285 -8.82 -27.27 -15.56
C ILE A 285 -8.91 -28.35 -16.65
N GLN A 286 -10.10 -28.59 -17.21
CA GLN A 286 -10.29 -29.58 -18.26
C GLN A 286 -9.50 -29.24 -19.53
N ASP A 287 -9.46 -27.97 -19.91
CA ASP A 287 -8.75 -27.53 -21.11
C ASP A 287 -7.24 -27.67 -20.97
N LEU A 288 -6.68 -27.34 -19.80
CA LEU A 288 -5.27 -27.63 -19.52
C LEU A 288 -4.96 -29.14 -19.56
N VAL A 289 -5.84 -29.99 -19.04
CA VAL A 289 -5.68 -31.45 -19.12
C VAL A 289 -5.69 -31.94 -20.58
N LYS A 290 -6.56 -31.39 -21.44
CA LYS A 290 -6.57 -31.72 -22.88
C LYS A 290 -5.25 -31.36 -23.55
N ILE A 291 -4.70 -30.17 -23.27
CA ILE A 291 -3.40 -29.71 -23.79
C ILE A 291 -2.28 -30.66 -23.35
N ILE A 292 -2.24 -31.04 -22.07
CA ILE A 292 -1.24 -31.96 -21.51
C ILE A 292 -1.30 -33.33 -22.20
N ASN A 293 -2.50 -33.86 -22.42
CA ASN A 293 -2.72 -35.16 -23.05
C ASN A 293 -2.44 -35.17 -24.56
N GLY A 294 -2.18 -34.02 -25.18
CA GLY A 294 -1.94 -33.91 -26.61
C GLY A 294 -3.19 -34.22 -27.45
N ALA A 295 -4.38 -34.09 -26.85
CA ALA A 295 -5.63 -34.19 -27.58
C ALA A 295 -5.77 -32.92 -28.44
N SER A 296 -5.20 -32.97 -29.65
CA SER A 296 -5.42 -31.95 -30.67
C SER A 296 -6.92 -31.74 -30.84
N SER A 297 -7.41 -30.54 -30.55
CA SER A 297 -8.71 -30.14 -31.06
C SER A 297 -8.59 -30.15 -32.58
N ASN A 298 -9.14 -31.18 -33.22
CA ASN A 298 -9.57 -31.04 -34.60
C ASN A 298 -10.46 -29.80 -34.64
N LYS A 299 -9.98 -28.72 -35.28
CA LYS A 299 -10.80 -27.57 -35.63
C LYS A 299 -12.04 -28.12 -36.35
N LYS A 300 -13.20 -28.03 -35.71
CA LYS A 300 -14.46 -28.00 -36.42
C LYS A 300 -14.83 -26.53 -36.56
N ASP A 301 -14.87 -26.11 -37.81
CA ASP A 301 -15.41 -24.84 -38.26
C ASP A 301 -16.78 -24.56 -37.66
N GLY A 302 -16.94 -23.31 -37.22
CA GLY A 302 -18.19 -22.54 -37.14
C GLY A 302 -19.28 -23.06 -36.21
N VAL A 303 -19.53 -22.34 -35.10
CA VAL A 303 -20.86 -21.75 -34.79
C VAL A 303 -20.65 -20.52 -33.88
N ALA A 304 -21.47 -19.51 -34.19
CA ALA A 304 -21.62 -18.16 -33.66
C ALA A 304 -21.26 -17.89 -32.18
N ALA A 305 -20.68 -16.70 -32.00
CA ALA A 305 -20.51 -15.99 -30.75
C ALA A 305 -21.84 -15.85 -29.99
N ASN A 306 -21.82 -16.26 -28.73
CA ASN A 306 -22.59 -15.60 -27.69
C ASN A 306 -21.58 -14.91 -26.78
N ASP A 307 -21.42 -13.63 -27.07
CA ASP A 307 -20.72 -12.63 -26.28
C ASP A 307 -21.67 -12.23 -25.15
N GLU A 308 -21.44 -12.73 -23.93
CA GLU A 308 -21.89 -12.12 -22.68
C GLU A 308 -21.19 -12.83 -21.50
N ASP A 309 -20.51 -12.01 -20.67
CA ASP A 309 -19.93 -12.31 -19.34
C ASP A 309 -18.72 -13.24 -19.19
N LYS A 310 -17.58 -12.89 -19.83
CA LYS A 310 -16.25 -13.36 -19.41
C LYS A 310 -15.31 -12.21 -19.08
N ALA A 311 -15.65 -11.43 -18.06
CA ALA A 311 -14.71 -10.53 -17.41
C ALA A 311 -14.66 -10.85 -15.92
N ILE A 312 -13.52 -11.35 -15.44
CA ILE A 312 -13.19 -11.36 -14.01
C ILE A 312 -12.97 -9.89 -13.64
N VAL A 313 -14.04 -9.20 -13.26
CA VAL A 313 -13.97 -7.84 -12.73
C VAL A 313 -13.90 -7.94 -11.22
N VAL A 314 -12.68 -8.09 -10.69
CA VAL A 314 -12.46 -7.79 -9.29
C VAL A 314 -12.52 -6.27 -9.15
N ARG A 315 -13.59 -5.79 -8.51
CA ARG A 315 -13.77 -4.37 -8.17
C ARG A 315 -12.61 -3.94 -7.27
N ASP A 316 -11.87 -2.92 -7.70
CA ASP A 316 -10.69 -2.39 -6.99
C ASP A 316 -11.01 -2.04 -5.53
N CYS A 317 -10.31 -2.65 -4.58
CA CYS A 317 -10.36 -2.30 -3.15
C CYS A 317 -9.20 -1.34 -2.78
N SER A 318 -8.86 -0.42 -3.68
CA SER A 318 -7.68 0.46 -3.53
C SER A 318 -7.98 1.82 -2.89
N THR A 319 -9.15 2.01 -2.25
CA THR A 319 -9.48 3.28 -1.57
C THR A 319 -10.18 3.06 -0.23
N ILE A 320 -9.48 2.46 0.74
CA ILE A 320 -9.79 2.70 2.16
C ILE A 320 -8.92 3.89 2.62
N VAL A 321 -9.42 5.10 2.36
CA VAL A 321 -8.91 6.35 2.96
C VAL A 321 -9.39 6.40 4.42
N PRO A 322 -8.60 6.86 5.40
CA PRO A 322 -9.07 6.97 6.77
C PRO A 322 -10.25 7.94 6.85
N VAL A 323 -11.33 7.47 7.47
CA VAL A 323 -12.59 8.18 7.71
C VAL A 323 -12.35 9.57 8.30
N SER A 324 -12.79 10.60 7.59
CA SER A 324 -13.20 11.89 8.17
C SER A 324 -14.55 12.28 7.56
N HIS A 325 -15.46 12.71 8.42
CA HIS A 325 -16.88 12.97 8.15
C HIS A 325 -17.13 13.98 7.02
N GLN A 326 -18.04 13.66 6.09
CA GLN A 326 -19.34 14.36 5.90
C GLN A 326 -20.15 13.69 4.79
N MET A 327 -21.47 13.62 5.00
CA MET A 327 -22.46 13.12 4.03
C MET A 327 -22.63 14.12 2.90
N GLU A 328 -22.65 13.67 1.65
CA GLU A 328 -23.50 14.25 0.61
C GLU A 328 -23.66 13.31 -0.60
N SER A 329 -24.82 13.40 -1.22
CA SER A 329 -25.50 12.43 -2.09
C SER A 329 -24.79 12.14 -3.41
N GLU A 330 -24.74 10.86 -3.78
CA GLU A 330 -24.45 10.38 -5.13
C GLU A 330 -25.44 10.97 -6.15
N LYS A 331 -24.95 11.82 -7.06
CA LYS A 331 -25.50 11.98 -8.41
C LYS A 331 -24.34 11.91 -9.38
N GLY A 332 -24.38 10.91 -10.26
CA GLY A 332 -23.34 10.64 -11.25
C GLY A 332 -23.09 11.87 -12.13
N LEU A 333 -21.84 12.31 -12.17
CA LEU A 333 -21.37 13.33 -13.10
C LEU A 333 -20.99 12.64 -14.40
N MET A 334 -21.72 12.96 -15.47
CA MET A 334 -21.39 12.55 -16.84
C MET A 334 -20.72 13.74 -17.54
N THR A 335 -19.50 13.53 -18.01
CA THR A 335 -18.79 14.53 -18.83
C THR A 335 -19.23 14.38 -20.28
N ILE A 336 -19.85 15.43 -20.84
CA ILE A 336 -20.20 15.51 -22.25
C ILE A 336 -19.19 16.44 -22.93
N ILE A 337 -18.46 15.92 -23.93
CA ILE A 337 -17.59 16.74 -24.77
C ILE A 337 -18.43 17.21 -25.96
N THR A 338 -18.67 18.52 -26.05
CA THR A 338 -19.33 19.14 -27.21
C THR A 338 -18.30 19.90 -28.04
N HIS A 339 -18.58 20.12 -29.32
CA HIS A 339 -17.75 20.93 -30.21
C HIS A 339 -18.29 22.36 -30.39
N GLN A 340 -19.19 22.80 -29.50
CA GLN A 340 -19.72 24.16 -29.50
C GLN A 340 -19.14 24.92 -28.30
N TRP A 341 -18.58 26.10 -28.59
CA TRP A 341 -18.05 26.98 -27.56
C TRP A 341 -19.19 27.60 -26.77
N GLU A 342 -19.28 27.30 -25.47
CA GLU A 342 -20.10 28.07 -24.55
C GLU A 342 -19.36 29.34 -24.13
N VAL A 343 -20.05 30.47 -24.19
CA VAL A 343 -19.63 31.73 -23.59
C VAL A 343 -20.35 31.84 -22.26
N PHE A 344 -19.59 31.93 -21.17
CA PHE A 344 -20.13 32.13 -19.84
C PHE A 344 -20.31 33.62 -19.59
N ASP A 345 -21.51 34.04 -19.24
CA ASP A 345 -21.76 35.40 -18.75
C ASP A 345 -21.16 35.54 -17.34
N ASN A 346 -20.38 36.59 -17.13
CA ASN A 346 -19.80 36.92 -15.82
C ASN A 346 -20.89 37.55 -14.94
N ASP A 347 -21.39 36.80 -13.96
CA ASP A 347 -22.28 37.33 -12.92
C ASP A 347 -21.49 38.17 -11.90
N ASP A 348 -21.26 39.44 -12.23
CA ASP A 348 -20.97 40.50 -11.26
C ASP A 348 -22.28 41.22 -10.91
N ASP A 349 -22.97 40.78 -9.86
CA ASP A 349 -24.05 41.57 -9.25
C ASP A 349 -23.95 41.61 -7.72
N VAL A 350 -23.45 42.75 -7.24
CA VAL A 350 -23.37 43.15 -5.84
C VAL A 350 -24.68 43.81 -5.44
N MET A 351 -25.49 43.17 -4.60
CA MET A 351 -26.66 43.79 -3.99
C MET A 351 -26.30 44.53 -2.70
N PHE A 352 -26.21 45.86 -2.77
CA PHE A 352 -26.29 46.75 -1.62
C PHE A 352 -27.68 47.42 -1.60
N GLY A 353 -28.41 47.26 -0.49
CA GLY A 353 -29.64 47.99 -0.20
C GLY A 353 -29.77 48.24 1.30
N GLY A 354 -29.62 49.51 1.73
CA GLY A 354 -29.54 49.91 3.13
C GLY A 354 -30.73 50.73 3.65
N LYS A 355 -30.66 51.05 4.95
CA LYS A 355 -31.22 52.23 5.66
C LYS A 355 -30.68 52.18 7.09
N GLY A 356 -29.70 53.01 7.47
CA GLY A 356 -29.80 54.42 7.94
C GLY A 356 -29.58 54.40 9.47
N MET A 357 -28.93 55.31 10.20
CA MET A 357 -28.34 56.66 10.08
C MET A 357 -27.59 56.84 11.44
N HIS A 358 -26.37 57.35 11.64
CA HIS A 358 -25.94 58.76 11.58
C HIS A 358 -24.45 58.91 12.04
N THR A 359 -23.65 59.64 11.25
CA THR A 359 -22.63 60.67 11.57
C THR A 359 -21.47 60.38 12.56
N VAL A 360 -20.20 60.53 12.12
CA VAL A 360 -19.40 61.79 12.10
C VAL A 360 -17.99 61.56 11.49
N SER A 361 -17.67 62.38 10.48
CA SER A 361 -16.41 63.07 10.09
C SER A 361 -15.06 62.33 9.93
N GLY A 362 -14.45 62.48 8.74
CA GLY A 362 -12.98 62.47 8.56
C GLY A 362 -12.47 62.05 7.17
N GLU A 363 -12.35 63.00 6.25
CA GLU A 363 -11.76 62.95 4.89
C GLU A 363 -10.47 62.12 4.67
N LYS A 364 -10.38 61.32 3.58
CA LYS A 364 -9.55 61.53 2.35
C LYS A 364 -9.26 60.23 1.56
N ASP A 365 -9.62 60.30 0.27
CA ASP A 365 -8.89 59.87 -0.94
C ASP A 365 -8.26 58.47 -1.15
N ILE A 366 -8.65 57.92 -2.32
CA ILE A 366 -7.95 57.05 -3.27
C ILE A 366 -7.82 55.55 -2.93
N ARG A 367 -8.58 54.76 -3.70
CA ARG A 367 -8.49 53.30 -3.85
C ARG A 367 -7.12 52.89 -4.40
N ASN A 368 -6.37 52.12 -3.63
CA ASN A 368 -5.35 51.19 -4.13
C ASN A 368 -5.73 49.78 -3.66
N THR A 369 -6.13 48.93 -4.60
CA THR A 369 -6.25 47.47 -4.39
C THR A 369 -4.87 46.85 -4.58
N THR A 370 -4.16 46.63 -3.48
CA THR A 370 -2.84 45.99 -3.48
C THR A 370 -2.96 44.50 -3.81
N ASN A 371 -2.33 44.08 -4.89
CA ASN A 371 -2.10 42.68 -5.25
C ASN A 371 -1.08 42.06 -4.27
N PRO A 372 -1.41 40.97 -3.56
CA PRO A 372 -0.54 40.41 -2.52
C PRO A 372 0.66 39.58 -3.05
N PHE A 373 0.98 39.64 -4.34
CA PHE A 373 2.04 38.85 -4.96
C PHE A 373 3.17 39.66 -5.63
N GLU A 374 3.23 40.98 -5.44
CA GLU A 374 4.14 41.85 -6.23
C GLU A 374 5.46 42.28 -5.56
N GLU A 375 5.84 41.73 -4.41
CA GLU A 375 7.14 42.02 -3.80
C GLU A 375 7.87 40.75 -3.38
N SER A 376 8.84 40.28 -4.19
CA SER A 376 10.11 39.65 -3.75
C SER A 376 10.89 39.00 -4.91
N TYR A 377 11.44 39.77 -5.83
CA TYR A 377 12.61 39.34 -6.64
C TYR A 377 13.61 40.48 -6.82
N HIS A 378 14.29 40.85 -5.74
CA HIS A 378 15.57 41.56 -5.84
C HIS A 378 16.52 41.02 -4.78
N ILE A 379 17.37 40.07 -5.16
CA ILE A 379 18.77 39.87 -4.73
C ILE A 379 19.37 38.84 -5.70
N VAL A 380 19.86 39.30 -6.86
CA VAL A 380 21.07 38.80 -7.56
C VAL A 380 21.52 39.91 -8.52
N PRO A 381 22.78 40.38 -8.52
CA PRO A 381 23.25 41.33 -9.53
C PRO A 381 23.36 40.64 -10.90
N TYR A 382 22.60 41.10 -11.89
CA TYR A 382 22.71 40.68 -13.28
C TYR A 382 23.92 41.36 -13.93
N VAL A 383 24.86 40.56 -14.45
CA VAL A 383 26.00 41.02 -15.27
C VAL A 383 25.60 40.89 -16.74
N SER A 384 25.60 41.99 -17.49
CA SER A 384 25.31 42.01 -18.92
C SER A 384 26.39 41.26 -19.72
N GLY A 385 26.01 40.13 -20.33
CA GLY A 385 26.83 39.36 -21.25
C GLY A 385 26.11 39.18 -22.60
N HIS A 386 26.68 39.81 -23.63
CA HIS A 386 26.54 39.63 -25.08
C HIS A 386 25.28 39.01 -25.72
N ASN A 387 24.70 39.79 -26.65
CA ASN A 387 23.77 39.38 -27.70
C ASN A 387 24.27 38.14 -28.47
N GLN A 388 23.57 37.02 -28.33
CA GLN A 388 23.52 35.96 -29.35
C GLN A 388 22.05 35.68 -29.70
N PRO A 389 21.69 35.60 -30.98
CA PRO A 389 20.32 35.32 -31.39
C PRO A 389 19.97 33.84 -31.11
N LEU A 390 18.81 33.61 -30.50
CA LEU A 390 18.23 32.29 -30.28
C LEU A 390 17.88 31.63 -31.62
N PRO A 391 18.12 30.31 -31.81
CA PRO A 391 17.74 29.62 -33.03
C PRO A 391 16.26 29.24 -33.03
N ASP A 392 15.63 29.43 -34.18
CA ASP A 392 14.24 29.13 -34.48
C ASP A 392 14.01 27.61 -34.48
N LEU A 393 13.09 27.13 -33.62
CA LEU A 393 12.83 25.70 -33.41
C LEU A 393 11.54 25.23 -34.10
N ILE A 394 11.32 25.72 -35.31
CA ILE A 394 10.34 25.15 -36.24
C ILE A 394 10.96 25.11 -37.63
N SER A 395 11.68 24.03 -37.93
CA SER A 395 11.85 23.48 -39.28
C SER A 395 12.55 22.11 -39.24
N PHE A 396 11.78 21.10 -39.65
CA PHE A 396 12.07 19.68 -39.94
C PHE A 396 12.19 18.70 -38.77
#